data_AF-A0A8B7ZZ22-F1
#
_entry.id   AF-A0A8B7ZZ22-F1
#
_cell.length_a   1.000
_cell.length_b   1.000
_cell.length_c   1.000
_cell.angle_alpha   90.00
_cell.angle_beta   90.00
_cell.angle_gamma   90.00
#
_symmetry.space_group_name_H-M   'P 1'
#
loop_
_entity.id
_entity.type
_entity.pdbx_description
1 polymer ?
#
loop_
_entity_poly.entity_id
_entity_poly.type
_entity_poly.pdbx_seq_one_letter_code
_entity_poly.pdbx_strand_id
1 'polypeptide(L)'
;MTKRRFLLNSTVVYVGLTILVLVFIAVSDYSGWSLRYVRPPLSLVGASALRHRLTDTVDRGRGADFNLTFTQGHTLTLTLRMEVKPTLVKVFFCDALRSAALFWSPKLGPISVILNEESAADHQFAGRMRRLEGELGFQFDFHYEPLPNDPSILKSFRGQGYARQLWSSFFMDMYIKASIVAWTDADGMFTAPVTPHNIFNGQRLRVVTFTDWKEIREYAWEITTETAMGKTLVSNFMSYFPVYIWRDTITNCRNHVVKHMQVSSFEDAFRKLVDAPVGKKGIPLSPVNVILNYAYYFEHDRYDWHLDGIRKDAPLGLAIIPSERVPEVRVTNHKASANILVQGYCIAKRYTDSLPAACERFRYIPNFHLFVFDVNTDHFNTWCSLRKGRRDCAKRIEAHYQNFRKHYSAGYDLDLQRVHRVEKAARREKVSCDEAFQFELNEP
;
A
#
# COMPACT_ATOMS: atom_id res chain seq x y z
N MET A 1 -55.41 -32.40 -43.15
CA MET A 1 -55.39 -32.27 -41.68
C MET A 1 -53.99 -32.68 -41.26
N THR A 2 -53.08 -31.87 -40.71
CA THR A 2 -53.23 -30.92 -39.59
C THR A 2 -52.07 -29.90 -39.67
N LYS A 3 -52.37 -28.62 -39.89
CA LYS A 3 -51.44 -27.50 -39.70
C LYS A 3 -51.67 -26.93 -38.30
N ARG A 4 -50.68 -27.01 -37.39
CA ARG A 4 -50.56 -26.12 -36.21
C ARG A 4 -49.26 -26.42 -35.46
N ARG A 5 -48.38 -25.41 -35.40
CA ARG A 5 -47.46 -25.04 -34.30
C ARG A 5 -46.14 -24.51 -34.87
N PHE A 6 -46.08 -23.20 -35.10
CA PHE A 6 -44.85 -22.41 -35.04
C PHE A 6 -45.31 -20.96 -34.87
N LEU A 7 -45.44 -20.51 -33.63
CA LEU A 7 -45.61 -19.11 -33.20
C LEU A 7 -45.76 -19.10 -31.67
N LEU A 8 -44.67 -19.38 -30.96
CA LEU A 8 -44.54 -19.14 -29.51
C LEU A 8 -43.07 -19.36 -29.15
N ASN A 9 -42.20 -18.41 -29.51
CA ASN A 9 -40.84 -18.36 -28.95
C ASN A 9 -40.20 -16.97 -28.96
N SER A 10 -40.89 -15.93 -29.44
CA SER A 10 -40.30 -14.57 -29.50
C SER A 10 -40.58 -13.73 -28.25
N THR A 11 -41.63 -14.04 -27.48
CA THR A 11 -42.05 -13.22 -26.32
C THR A 11 -41.31 -13.58 -25.03
N VAL A 12 -40.89 -14.84 -24.86
CA VAL A 12 -40.17 -15.30 -23.66
C VAL A 12 -38.72 -14.79 -23.62
N VAL A 13 -38.10 -14.61 -24.79
CA VAL A 13 -36.72 -14.09 -24.92
C VAL A 13 -36.64 -12.61 -24.54
N TYR A 14 -37.66 -11.81 -24.88
CA TYR A 14 -37.67 -10.37 -24.56
C TYR A 14 -37.92 -10.10 -23.07
N VAL A 15 -38.80 -10.86 -22.41
CA VAL A 15 -39.03 -10.72 -20.96
C VAL A 15 -37.81 -11.18 -20.16
N GLY A 16 -37.12 -12.25 -20.61
CA GLY A 16 -35.86 -12.71 -20.01
C GLY A 16 -34.73 -11.67 -20.12
N LEU A 17 -34.58 -11.00 -21.28
CA LEU A 17 -33.56 -9.97 -21.45
C LEU A 17 -33.84 -8.72 -20.62
N THR A 18 -35.12 -8.34 -20.46
CA THR A 18 -35.50 -7.12 -19.73
C THR A 18 -35.31 -7.30 -18.22
N ILE A 19 -35.58 -8.50 -17.70
CA ILE A 19 -35.31 -8.85 -16.29
C ILE A 19 -33.79 -8.91 -16.04
N LEU A 20 -32.98 -9.40 -16.99
CA LEU A 20 -31.53 -9.43 -16.83
C LEU A 20 -30.90 -8.02 -16.80
N VAL A 21 -31.41 -7.10 -17.62
CA VAL A 21 -30.95 -5.69 -17.64
C VAL A 21 -31.38 -4.94 -16.38
N LEU A 22 -32.58 -5.18 -15.86
CA LEU A 22 -33.03 -4.58 -14.59
C LEU A 22 -32.27 -5.13 -13.38
N VAL A 23 -31.90 -6.42 -13.38
CA VAL A 23 -31.03 -7.00 -12.34
C VAL A 23 -29.61 -6.45 -12.43
N PHE A 24 -29.07 -6.20 -13.63
CA PHE A 24 -27.75 -5.57 -13.77
C PHE A 24 -27.73 -4.11 -13.31
N ILE A 25 -28.78 -3.34 -13.59
CA ILE A 25 -28.90 -1.94 -13.12
C ILE A 25 -29.08 -1.90 -11.59
N ALA A 26 -29.83 -2.83 -11.00
CA ALA A 26 -30.03 -2.93 -9.55
C ALA A 26 -28.78 -3.43 -8.79
N VAL A 27 -27.89 -4.18 -9.45
CA VAL A 27 -26.62 -4.64 -8.87
C VAL A 27 -25.51 -3.58 -9.02
N SER A 28 -25.56 -2.73 -10.05
CA SER A 28 -24.64 -1.58 -10.17
C SER A 28 -24.92 -0.45 -9.17
N ASP A 29 -26.15 -0.35 -8.64
CA ASP A 29 -26.52 0.58 -7.57
C ASP A 29 -26.29 0.03 -6.14
N TYR A 30 -25.74 -1.17 -6.00
CA TYR A 30 -25.42 -1.79 -4.71
C TYR A 30 -24.07 -1.32 -4.12
N SER A 31 -23.73 -0.04 -4.31
CA SER A 31 -22.59 0.63 -3.64
C SER A 31 -23.02 1.52 -2.46
N GLY A 32 -24.31 1.52 -2.12
CA GLY A 32 -24.90 2.38 -1.10
C GLY A 32 -25.36 1.68 0.18
N TRP A 33 -24.48 0.98 0.90
CA TRP A 33 -24.73 0.69 2.33
C TRP A 33 -23.90 1.63 3.20
N SER A 34 -24.34 2.89 3.28
CA SER A 34 -23.99 3.74 4.42
C SER A 34 -24.76 3.22 5.64
N LEU A 35 -24.18 2.29 6.39
CA LEU A 35 -24.60 2.07 7.77
C LEU A 35 -24.30 3.36 8.54
N ARG A 36 -25.32 4.22 8.67
CA ARG A 36 -25.29 5.40 9.53
C ARG A 36 -25.17 4.92 10.98
N TYR A 37 -23.95 4.80 11.47
CA TYR A 37 -23.69 4.58 12.88
C TYR A 37 -23.77 5.93 13.59
N VAL A 38 -24.89 6.15 14.27
CA VAL A 38 -25.04 7.19 15.29
C VAL A 38 -24.44 6.62 16.58
N ARG A 39 -23.49 7.35 17.16
CA ARG A 39 -22.89 7.05 18.47
C ARG A 39 -24.01 6.96 19.53
N PRO A 40 -24.00 6.00 20.47
CA PRO A 40 -24.88 6.07 21.64
C PRO A 40 -24.52 7.30 22.49
N PRO A 41 -25.48 7.95 23.15
CA PRO A 41 -25.22 9.12 23.97
C PRO A 41 -24.30 8.76 25.14
N LEU A 42 -23.39 9.67 25.46
CA LEU A 42 -22.56 9.63 26.67
C LEU A 42 -23.50 9.68 27.89
N SER A 43 -23.70 8.55 28.56
CA SER A 43 -24.28 8.55 29.91
C SER A 43 -23.25 9.12 30.90
N LEU A 44 -23.62 10.25 31.49
CA LEU A 44 -23.06 10.77 32.73
C LEU A 44 -23.23 9.71 33.82
N VAL A 45 -22.14 9.07 34.25
CA VAL A 45 -22.09 8.39 35.55
C VAL A 45 -20.77 8.74 36.23
N GLY A 46 -20.91 9.57 37.26
CA GLY A 46 -20.24 9.36 38.54
C GLY A 46 -18.75 9.63 38.60
N ALA A 47 -18.40 10.88 38.91
CA ALA A 47 -17.16 11.19 39.60
C ALA A 47 -17.11 10.47 40.95
N SER A 48 -16.18 9.53 41.13
CA SER A 48 -15.53 9.32 42.43
C SER A 48 -14.12 8.74 42.25
N ALA A 49 -13.16 9.57 42.67
CA ALA A 49 -11.83 9.29 43.18
C ALA A 49 -11.16 7.93 42.85
N LEU A 50 -10.11 8.00 42.02
CA LEU A 50 -8.83 7.42 42.41
C LEU A 50 -7.70 8.35 41.94
N ARG A 51 -7.24 9.21 42.87
CA ARG A 51 -6.00 9.97 42.73
C ARG A 51 -4.84 8.98 42.83
N HIS A 52 -4.14 8.76 41.72
CA HIS A 52 -2.71 8.51 41.78
C HIS A 52 -1.98 9.59 40.99
N ARG A 53 -1.07 10.25 41.70
CA ARG A 53 -0.18 11.32 41.25
C ARG A 53 0.58 10.91 40.00
N LEU A 54 0.44 11.70 38.94
CA LEU A 54 1.52 12.03 38.02
C LEU A 54 1.45 13.54 37.82
N THR A 55 2.24 14.25 38.61
CA THR A 55 2.59 15.65 38.39
C THR A 55 3.53 15.68 37.19
N ASP A 56 3.05 16.13 36.03
CA ASP A 56 3.92 16.69 35.01
C ASP A 56 3.52 18.13 34.78
N THR A 57 4.45 18.99 35.19
CA THR A 57 4.51 20.42 34.95
C THR A 57 4.37 20.73 33.47
N VAL A 58 3.43 21.63 33.17
CA VAL A 58 3.28 22.30 31.88
C VAL A 58 4.48 23.20 31.67
N ASP A 59 5.40 22.78 30.80
CA ASP A 59 6.43 23.67 30.26
C ASP A 59 6.00 24.13 28.86
N ARG A 60 5.56 25.38 28.77
CA ARG A 60 5.30 26.09 27.52
C ARG A 60 6.56 26.86 27.16
N GLY A 61 7.42 26.29 26.32
CA GLY A 61 8.56 27.03 25.79
C GLY A 61 9.48 26.20 24.91
N ARG A 62 9.55 26.61 23.63
CA ARG A 62 10.55 26.24 22.59
C ARG A 62 10.51 24.80 22.08
N GLY A 63 10.34 24.73 20.75
CA GLY A 63 10.50 23.57 19.86
C GLY A 63 10.92 22.28 20.55
N ALA A 64 9.93 21.45 20.87
CA ALA A 64 10.21 20.05 21.15
C ALA A 64 10.80 19.46 19.87
N ASP A 65 12.13 19.30 19.86
CA ASP A 65 12.81 18.29 19.08
C ASP A 65 12.12 16.97 19.42
N PHE A 66 11.11 16.61 18.61
CA PHE A 66 10.70 15.23 18.44
C PHE A 66 11.85 14.54 17.74
N ASN A 67 12.91 14.30 18.51
CA ASN A 67 14.07 13.56 18.12
C ASN A 67 13.52 12.20 17.70
N LEU A 68 13.52 11.93 16.39
CA LEU A 68 13.10 10.66 15.80
C LEU A 68 14.15 9.59 16.19
N THR A 69 14.34 9.36 17.48
CA THR A 69 15.41 8.53 18.04
C THR A 69 15.36 7.09 17.53
N PHE A 70 14.19 6.61 17.08
CA PHE A 70 14.02 5.32 16.41
C PHE A 70 14.57 5.30 14.96
N THR A 71 14.73 6.46 14.32
CA THR A 71 15.48 6.62 13.05
C THR A 71 16.93 7.03 13.26
N GLN A 72 17.42 7.12 14.50
CA GLN A 72 18.78 7.58 14.74
C GLN A 72 19.77 6.61 14.07
N GLY A 73 20.44 7.09 13.03
CA GLY A 73 21.35 6.29 12.19
C GLY A 73 20.70 5.56 11.00
N HIS A 74 19.40 5.73 10.78
CA HIS A 74 18.67 5.12 9.66
C HIS A 74 18.02 6.17 8.77
N THR A 75 18.14 5.97 7.46
CA THR A 75 17.48 6.78 6.44
C THR A 75 16.44 5.95 5.72
N LEU A 76 15.34 6.59 5.33
CA LEU A 76 14.19 5.99 4.67
C LEU A 76 13.95 6.70 3.33
N THR A 77 13.50 5.96 2.32
CA THR A 77 13.01 6.55 1.07
C THR A 77 11.79 5.78 0.57
N LEU A 78 10.81 6.50 0.02
CA LEU A 78 9.70 5.90 -0.72
C LEU A 78 10.20 5.51 -2.12
N THR A 79 10.36 4.22 -2.38
CA THR A 79 10.94 3.71 -3.61
C THR A 79 9.89 3.12 -4.53
N LEU A 80 9.93 3.53 -5.80
CA LEU A 80 9.19 2.89 -6.89
C LEU A 80 10.09 2.68 -8.10
N ARG A 81 9.87 1.56 -8.80
CA ARG A 81 10.46 1.33 -10.13
C ARG A 81 9.39 1.52 -11.18
N MET A 82 9.68 2.29 -12.22
CA MET A 82 8.81 2.41 -13.38
C MET A 82 9.61 2.66 -14.65
N GLU A 83 8.94 2.54 -15.79
CA GLU A 83 9.43 3.06 -17.07
C GLU A 83 8.48 4.16 -17.54
N VAL A 84 8.96 5.11 -18.34
CA VAL A 84 8.11 6.20 -18.83
C VAL A 84 7.23 5.70 -19.97
N LYS A 85 6.01 5.30 -19.62
CA LYS A 85 4.92 4.98 -20.55
C LYS A 85 3.66 5.77 -20.18
N PRO A 86 2.81 6.17 -21.13
CA PRO A 86 1.63 7.00 -20.83
C PRO A 86 0.75 6.48 -19.70
N THR A 87 0.52 5.15 -19.66
CA THR A 87 -0.29 4.51 -18.61
C THR A 87 0.39 4.55 -17.24
N LEU A 88 1.70 4.29 -17.18
CA LEU A 88 2.47 4.31 -15.93
C LEU A 88 2.69 5.73 -15.41
N VAL A 89 2.91 6.70 -16.30
CA VAL A 89 3.00 8.12 -15.94
C VAL A 89 1.66 8.60 -15.39
N LYS A 90 0.53 8.18 -15.99
CA LYS A 90 -0.80 8.48 -15.44
C LYS A 90 -0.94 7.93 -14.02
N VAL A 91 -0.66 6.65 -13.81
CA VAL A 91 -0.76 6.00 -12.50
C VAL A 91 0.20 6.65 -11.48
N PHE A 92 1.44 6.95 -11.88
CA PHE A 92 2.39 7.65 -11.03
C PHE A 92 1.88 9.00 -10.56
N PHE A 93 1.37 9.85 -11.45
CA PHE A 93 0.85 11.17 -11.05
C PHE A 93 -0.45 11.06 -10.26
N CYS A 94 -1.40 10.26 -10.74
CA CYS A 94 -2.76 10.26 -10.23
C CYS A 94 -2.95 9.40 -8.97
N ASP A 95 -2.10 8.40 -8.74
CA ASP A 95 -2.25 7.50 -7.59
C ASP A 95 -1.09 7.70 -6.61
N ALA A 96 0.12 7.29 -7.00
CA ALA A 96 1.29 7.32 -6.11
C ALA A 96 1.66 8.74 -5.66
N LEU A 97 1.97 9.65 -6.60
CA LEU A 97 2.47 10.98 -6.27
C LEU A 97 1.36 11.87 -5.70
N ARG A 98 0.12 11.78 -6.21
CA ARG A 98 -1.02 12.54 -5.66
C ARG A 98 -1.29 12.18 -4.20
N SER A 99 -1.27 10.90 -3.86
CA SER A 99 -1.51 10.47 -2.47
C SER A 99 -0.29 10.72 -1.57
N ALA A 100 0.93 10.50 -2.08
CA ALA A 100 2.16 10.84 -1.38
C ALA A 100 2.21 12.35 -1.07
N ALA A 101 1.75 13.21 -1.99
CA ALA A 101 1.64 14.65 -1.77
C ALA A 101 0.86 15.04 -0.53
N LEU A 102 -0.13 14.22 -0.18
CA LEU A 102 -1.00 14.49 0.95
C LEU A 102 -0.59 13.77 2.23
N PHE A 103 -0.04 12.56 2.11
CA PHE A 103 0.11 11.65 3.25
C PHE A 103 1.53 11.17 3.51
N TRP A 104 2.45 11.32 2.57
CA TRP A 104 3.87 11.06 2.79
C TRP A 104 4.55 12.38 3.19
N SER A 105 5.03 12.46 4.43
CA SER A 105 5.74 13.67 4.88
C SER A 105 7.15 13.70 4.27
N PRO A 106 7.61 14.85 3.73
CA PRO A 106 9.01 15.04 3.34
C PRO A 106 10.02 14.76 4.46
N LYS A 107 9.58 14.84 5.73
CA LYS A 107 10.40 14.51 6.91
C LYS A 107 10.72 13.01 7.05
N LEU A 108 9.94 12.13 6.41
CA LEU A 108 10.20 10.69 6.39
C LEU A 108 11.36 10.36 5.45
N GLY A 109 11.51 11.12 4.37
CA GLY A 109 12.54 10.90 3.36
C GLY A 109 12.08 11.24 1.95
N PRO A 110 13.01 11.23 0.98
CA PRO A 110 12.72 11.52 -0.42
C PRO A 110 11.86 10.43 -1.07
N ILE A 111 11.44 10.72 -2.30
CA ILE A 111 10.84 9.73 -3.20
C ILE A 111 11.92 9.30 -4.18
N SER A 112 12.37 8.05 -4.08
CA SER A 112 13.31 7.46 -5.03
C SER A 112 12.57 6.79 -6.19
N VAL A 113 12.98 7.09 -7.41
CA VAL A 113 12.41 6.51 -8.63
C VAL A 113 13.52 5.83 -9.42
N ILE A 114 13.41 4.52 -9.60
CA ILE A 114 14.30 3.72 -10.44
C ILE A 114 13.71 3.67 -11.84
N LEU A 115 14.49 4.13 -12.82
CA LEU A 115 14.14 4.24 -14.23
C LEU A 115 15.12 3.45 -15.11
N ASN A 116 14.79 3.28 -16.39
CA ASN A 116 15.64 2.57 -17.33
C ASN A 116 16.80 3.48 -17.80
N GLU A 117 18.04 3.01 -17.69
CA GLU A 117 19.23 3.79 -18.07
C GLU A 117 19.30 4.11 -19.57
N GLU A 118 18.86 3.20 -20.42
CA GLU A 118 18.93 3.36 -21.87
C GLU A 118 17.79 4.23 -22.44
N SER A 119 16.79 4.60 -21.63
CA SER A 119 15.60 5.30 -22.08
C SER A 119 15.80 6.82 -22.03
N ALA A 120 15.95 7.46 -23.19
CA ALA A 120 15.99 8.92 -23.28
C ALA A 120 14.74 9.59 -22.70
N ALA A 121 13.56 8.95 -22.84
CA ALA A 121 12.31 9.43 -22.26
C ALA A 121 12.36 9.45 -20.73
N ASP A 122 12.95 8.43 -20.11
CA ASP A 122 13.13 8.31 -18.67
C ASP A 122 14.06 9.41 -18.13
N HIS A 123 15.19 9.66 -18.81
CA HIS A 123 16.10 10.75 -18.47
C HIS A 123 15.43 12.13 -18.57
N GLN A 124 14.67 12.37 -19.64
CA GLN A 124 13.95 13.63 -19.82
C GLN A 124 12.85 13.83 -18.77
N PHE A 125 12.12 12.76 -18.43
CA PHE A 125 11.10 12.78 -17.38
C PHE A 125 11.71 13.11 -16.02
N ALA A 126 12.77 12.41 -15.61
CA ALA A 126 13.51 12.70 -14.38
C ALA A 126 14.00 14.16 -14.33
N GLY A 127 14.56 14.66 -15.44
CA GLY A 127 14.99 16.05 -15.55
C GLY A 127 13.85 17.05 -15.37
N ARG A 128 12.65 16.75 -15.88
CA ARG A 128 11.44 17.58 -15.65
C ARG A 128 11.00 17.52 -14.20
N MET A 129 10.94 16.34 -13.60
CA MET A 129 10.51 16.16 -12.21
C MET A 129 11.44 16.83 -11.21
N ARG A 130 12.77 16.77 -11.40
CA ARG A 130 13.74 17.51 -10.57
C ARG A 130 13.47 19.02 -10.56
N ARG A 131 13.12 19.61 -11.70
CA ARG A 131 12.77 21.04 -11.79
C ARG A 131 11.48 21.39 -11.04
N LEU A 132 10.64 20.39 -10.74
CA LEU A 132 9.40 20.57 -10.02
C LEU A 132 9.54 20.34 -8.51
N GLU A 133 10.69 19.91 -7.99
CA GLU A 133 10.89 19.63 -6.56
C GLU A 133 10.47 20.78 -5.64
N GLY A 134 10.90 22.00 -5.97
CA GLY A 134 10.51 23.20 -5.21
C GLY A 134 9.00 23.50 -5.28
N GLU A 135 8.37 23.29 -6.43
CA GLU A 135 6.91 23.44 -6.60
C GLU A 135 6.16 22.33 -5.83
N LEU A 136 6.67 21.10 -5.86
CA LEU A 136 6.01 19.94 -5.28
C LEU A 136 6.30 19.75 -3.79
N GLY A 137 7.32 20.41 -3.24
CA GLY A 137 7.69 20.26 -1.83
C GLY A 137 8.25 18.88 -1.48
N PHE A 138 8.78 18.16 -2.47
CA PHE A 138 9.46 16.87 -2.31
C PHE A 138 10.83 16.91 -2.96
N GLN A 139 11.73 16.10 -2.44
CA GLN A 139 12.98 15.75 -3.11
C GLN A 139 12.79 14.41 -3.85
N PHE A 140 13.31 14.34 -5.06
CA PHE A 140 13.34 13.11 -5.84
C PHE A 140 14.76 12.59 -6.02
N ASP A 141 14.94 11.31 -5.74
CA ASP A 141 16.17 10.59 -6.05
C ASP A 141 15.94 9.70 -7.27
N PHE A 142 16.33 10.19 -8.45
CA PHE A 142 16.27 9.40 -9.68
C PHE A 142 17.50 8.51 -9.83
N HIS A 143 17.26 7.22 -10.04
CA HIS A 143 18.26 6.20 -10.31
C HIS A 143 18.01 5.59 -11.69
N TYR A 144 19.10 5.18 -12.35
CA TYR A 144 19.05 4.58 -13.67
C TYR A 144 19.60 3.16 -13.58
N GLU A 145 18.73 2.18 -13.83
CA GLU A 145 19.08 0.77 -13.88
C GLU A 145 19.50 0.40 -15.31
N PRO A 146 20.70 -0.13 -15.55
CA PRO A 146 21.07 -0.69 -16.85
C PRO A 146 20.22 -1.91 -17.20
N LEU A 147 20.22 -2.29 -18.48
CA LEU A 147 19.82 -3.65 -18.84
C LEU A 147 20.75 -4.66 -18.15
N PRO A 148 20.23 -5.84 -17.76
CA PRO A 148 21.10 -6.92 -17.33
C PRO A 148 22.07 -7.31 -18.45
N ASN A 149 23.20 -7.92 -18.08
CA ASN A 149 24.25 -8.32 -19.03
C ASN A 149 23.69 -9.21 -20.15
N ASP A 150 22.74 -10.07 -19.82
CA ASP A 150 21.92 -10.80 -20.78
C ASP A 150 20.46 -10.29 -20.75
N PRO A 151 20.03 -9.44 -21.70
CA PRO A 151 18.65 -8.97 -21.79
C PRO A 151 17.60 -10.07 -21.98
N SER A 152 17.99 -11.27 -22.42
CA SER A 152 17.06 -12.38 -22.63
C SER A 152 16.39 -12.85 -21.33
N ILE A 153 16.99 -12.57 -20.17
CA ILE A 153 16.38 -12.88 -18.85
C ILE A 153 15.09 -12.11 -18.60
N LEU A 154 14.89 -11.01 -19.33
CA LEU A 154 13.68 -10.19 -19.25
C LEU A 154 12.56 -10.71 -20.16
N LYS A 155 12.72 -11.89 -20.77
CA LYS A 155 11.65 -12.51 -21.55
C LYS A 155 10.53 -12.97 -20.60
N SER A 156 9.33 -12.43 -20.80
CA SER A 156 8.13 -12.82 -20.05
C SER A 156 6.91 -12.72 -20.94
N PHE A 157 5.90 -13.54 -20.68
CA PHE A 157 4.61 -13.49 -21.38
C PHE A 157 3.88 -12.14 -21.21
N ARG A 158 4.20 -11.36 -20.16
CA ARG A 158 3.67 -9.98 -19.95
C ARG A 158 4.54 -8.88 -20.58
N GLY A 159 5.60 -9.28 -21.28
CA GLY A 159 6.54 -8.36 -21.91
C GLY A 159 7.73 -7.98 -21.03
N GLN A 160 8.75 -7.43 -21.67
CA GLN A 160 10.04 -7.13 -21.06
C GLN A 160 9.96 -6.10 -19.93
N GLY A 161 9.10 -5.08 -20.08
CA GLY A 161 8.94 -4.05 -19.06
C GLY A 161 8.45 -4.59 -17.70
N TYR A 162 7.58 -5.61 -17.74
CA TYR A 162 7.07 -6.28 -16.54
C TYR A 162 8.16 -7.17 -15.92
N ALA A 163 8.85 -8.00 -16.73
CA ALA A 163 9.96 -8.81 -16.23
C ALA A 163 11.06 -7.96 -15.60
N ARG A 164 11.36 -6.80 -16.20
CA ARG A 164 12.32 -5.85 -15.64
C ARG A 164 11.88 -5.27 -14.29
N GLN A 165 10.58 -5.06 -14.08
CA GLN A 165 10.08 -4.68 -12.75
C GLN A 165 10.36 -5.76 -11.71
N LEU A 166 10.08 -7.02 -12.04
CA LEU A 166 10.36 -8.15 -11.15
C LEU A 166 11.86 -8.30 -10.88
N TRP A 167 12.68 -8.18 -11.93
CA TRP A 167 14.14 -8.21 -11.84
C TRP A 167 14.65 -7.11 -10.90
N SER A 168 14.31 -5.86 -11.19
CA SER A 168 14.76 -4.68 -10.46
C SER A 168 14.42 -4.73 -8.98
N SER A 169 13.31 -5.37 -8.62
CA SER A 169 12.89 -5.54 -7.22
C SER A 169 13.92 -6.30 -6.38
N PHE A 170 14.68 -7.22 -6.98
CA PHE A 170 15.77 -7.93 -6.31
C PHE A 170 17.09 -7.16 -6.30
N PHE A 171 17.16 -5.97 -6.90
CA PHE A 171 18.37 -5.14 -7.03
C PHE A 171 18.18 -3.71 -6.56
N MET A 172 17.05 -3.38 -5.91
CA MET A 172 16.82 -2.03 -5.38
C MET A 172 17.94 -1.59 -4.42
N ASP A 173 18.56 -2.53 -3.69
CA ASP A 173 19.70 -2.30 -2.80
C ASP A 173 20.97 -1.76 -3.48
N MET A 174 21.10 -1.97 -4.80
CA MET A 174 22.21 -1.45 -5.58
C MET A 174 22.04 0.03 -5.93
N TYR A 175 20.81 0.51 -6.02
CA TYR A 175 20.49 1.88 -6.41
C TYR A 175 20.20 2.77 -5.20
N ILE A 176 19.43 2.25 -4.26
CA ILE A 176 18.99 2.97 -3.08
C ILE A 176 20.09 2.97 -2.04
N LYS A 177 20.50 4.17 -1.60
CA LYS A 177 21.51 4.33 -0.53
C LYS A 177 20.91 4.26 0.87
N ALA A 178 19.61 4.50 0.98
CA ALA A 178 18.93 4.53 2.26
C ALA A 178 18.98 3.17 2.96
N SER A 179 19.11 3.15 4.29
CA SER A 179 19.10 1.88 5.05
C SER A 179 17.75 1.15 4.98
N ILE A 180 16.66 1.87 4.74
CA ILE A 180 15.31 1.32 4.64
C ILE A 180 14.68 1.72 3.31
N VAL A 181 14.17 0.71 2.60
CA VAL A 181 13.45 0.85 1.35
C VAL A 181 11.96 0.70 1.66
N ALA A 182 11.18 1.79 1.54
CA ALA A 182 9.73 1.71 1.49
C ALA A 182 9.32 1.43 0.03
N TRP A 183 9.32 0.17 -0.36
CA TRP A 183 9.04 -0.23 -1.73
C TRP A 183 7.54 -0.23 -1.99
N THR A 184 7.10 0.57 -2.97
CA THR A 184 5.74 0.56 -3.53
C THR A 184 5.74 0.29 -5.04
N ASP A 185 4.69 -0.38 -5.52
CA ASP A 185 4.33 -0.31 -6.95
C ASP A 185 3.74 1.08 -7.27
N ALA A 186 3.74 1.45 -8.55
CA ALA A 186 3.22 2.76 -8.99
C ALA A 186 1.71 2.91 -8.74
N ASP A 187 0.96 1.81 -8.67
CA ASP A 187 -0.49 1.79 -8.38
C ASP A 187 -0.82 1.66 -6.88
N GLY A 188 0.21 1.77 -6.02
CA GLY A 188 0.04 1.95 -4.59
C GLY A 188 -0.42 3.37 -4.26
N MET A 189 -1.47 3.50 -3.46
CA MET A 189 -2.02 4.80 -3.06
C MET A 189 -2.11 4.91 -1.53
N PHE A 190 -1.61 6.01 -0.95
CA PHE A 190 -1.83 6.35 0.45
C PHE A 190 -3.28 6.80 0.68
N THR A 191 -3.91 6.26 1.72
CA THR A 191 -5.31 6.50 2.08
C THR A 191 -5.47 7.16 3.46
N ALA A 192 -4.37 7.35 4.18
CA ALA A 192 -4.27 8.12 5.41
C ALA A 192 -2.82 8.58 5.64
N PRO A 193 -2.58 9.55 6.54
CA PRO A 193 -1.23 10.06 6.79
C PRO A 193 -0.27 8.98 7.26
N VAL A 194 0.93 8.94 6.69
CA VAL A 194 1.99 8.04 7.15
C VAL A 194 2.66 8.64 8.37
N THR A 195 2.64 7.90 9.47
CA THR A 195 3.39 8.24 10.67
C THR A 195 4.52 7.24 10.86
N PRO A 196 5.60 7.61 11.56
CA PRO A 196 6.62 6.65 11.93
C PRO A 196 6.11 5.43 12.70
N HIS A 197 5.03 5.58 13.46
CA HIS A 197 4.37 4.45 14.13
C HIS A 197 3.74 3.45 13.16
N ASN A 198 3.54 3.78 11.88
CA ASN A 198 3.12 2.82 10.85
C ASN A 198 4.29 2.02 10.28
N ILE A 199 5.51 2.49 10.50
CA ILE A 199 6.75 1.98 9.89
C ILE A 199 7.55 1.19 10.93
N PHE A 200 7.59 1.66 12.18
CA PHE A 200 8.47 1.15 13.22
C PHE A 200 7.72 0.68 14.46
N ASN A 201 8.26 -0.36 15.10
CA ASN A 201 8.02 -0.73 16.49
C ASN A 201 9.37 -0.90 17.17
N GLY A 202 9.84 0.15 17.85
CA GLY A 202 11.23 0.24 18.29
C GLY A 202 12.19 0.25 17.09
N GLN A 203 13.14 -0.68 17.05
CA GLN A 203 14.06 -0.89 15.93
C GLN A 203 13.52 -1.85 14.86
N ARG A 204 12.30 -2.38 15.00
CA ARG A 204 11.73 -3.36 14.08
C ARG A 204 10.88 -2.68 13.00
N LEU A 205 10.98 -3.12 11.75
CA LEU A 205 10.14 -2.65 10.65
C LEU A 205 8.79 -3.37 10.66
N ARG A 206 7.69 -2.62 10.57
CA ARG A 206 6.35 -3.19 10.64
C ARG A 206 5.90 -3.80 9.31
N VAL A 207 5.48 -5.06 9.39
CA VAL A 207 4.90 -5.84 8.29
C VAL A 207 3.50 -6.28 8.67
N VAL A 208 2.50 -5.68 8.04
CA VAL A 208 1.09 -6.09 8.08
C VAL A 208 0.71 -6.72 6.75
N THR A 209 -0.02 -7.82 6.81
CA THR A 209 -0.40 -8.61 5.64
C THR A 209 -1.79 -9.25 5.83
N PHE A 210 -2.44 -9.50 4.71
CA PHE A 210 -3.61 -10.36 4.61
C PHE A 210 -3.34 -11.45 3.57
N THR A 211 -3.57 -12.71 3.93
CA THR A 211 -3.35 -13.83 3.00
C THR A 211 -4.66 -14.35 2.42
N ASP A 212 -4.94 -14.00 1.15
CA ASP A 212 -5.90 -14.75 0.34
C ASP A 212 -5.20 -15.92 -0.38
N TRP A 213 -5.34 -17.12 0.17
CA TRP A 213 -4.76 -18.33 -0.42
C TRP A 213 -5.34 -18.70 -1.78
N LYS A 214 -6.53 -18.22 -2.12
CA LYS A 214 -7.08 -18.42 -3.47
C LYS A 214 -6.24 -17.64 -4.48
N GLU A 215 -5.97 -16.37 -4.20
CA GLU A 215 -5.14 -15.52 -5.04
C GLU A 215 -3.72 -16.10 -5.21
N ILE A 216 -3.07 -16.49 -4.10
CA ILE A 216 -1.75 -17.11 -4.11
C ILE A 216 -1.67 -18.29 -5.11
N ARG A 217 -2.68 -19.17 -5.07
CA ARG A 217 -2.75 -20.35 -5.95
C ARG A 217 -3.08 -19.99 -7.40
N GLU A 218 -3.88 -18.95 -7.63
CA GLU A 218 -4.19 -18.47 -8.98
C GLU A 218 -2.96 -17.92 -9.70
N TYR A 219 -2.04 -17.31 -8.97
CA TYR A 219 -0.78 -16.82 -9.51
C TYR A 219 0.36 -17.85 -9.47
N ALA A 220 0.29 -18.86 -8.59
CA ALA A 220 1.38 -19.80 -8.30
C ALA A 220 2.58 -19.16 -7.56
N TRP A 221 2.34 -18.08 -6.81
CA TRP A 221 3.38 -17.43 -6.00
C TRP A 221 3.94 -18.31 -4.89
N GLU A 222 3.15 -19.24 -4.36
CA GLU A 222 3.62 -20.24 -3.38
C GLU A 222 4.74 -21.09 -4.00
N ILE A 223 4.53 -21.64 -5.19
CA ILE A 223 5.49 -22.55 -5.86
C ILE A 223 6.83 -21.85 -6.11
N THR A 224 6.82 -20.64 -6.67
CA THR A 224 8.08 -19.94 -6.96
C THR A 224 8.77 -19.43 -5.71
N THR A 225 8.01 -18.98 -4.72
CA THR A 225 8.59 -18.52 -3.45
C THR A 225 9.27 -19.69 -2.73
N GLU A 226 8.61 -20.85 -2.69
CA GLU A 226 9.18 -22.08 -2.13
C GLU A 226 10.39 -22.57 -2.92
N THR A 227 10.35 -22.49 -4.25
CA THR A 227 11.48 -22.84 -5.12
C THR A 227 12.67 -21.92 -4.89
N ALA A 228 12.44 -20.62 -4.71
CA ALA A 228 13.50 -19.64 -4.51
C ALA A 228 14.19 -19.81 -3.14
N MET A 229 13.41 -20.07 -2.09
CA MET A 229 13.91 -20.02 -0.72
C MET A 229 14.13 -21.38 -0.06
N GLY A 230 13.51 -22.45 -0.56
CA GLY A 230 13.50 -23.77 0.08
C GLY A 230 12.66 -23.85 1.34
N LYS A 231 11.70 -22.93 1.48
CA LYS A 231 10.85 -22.76 2.66
C LYS A 231 9.43 -22.50 2.22
N THR A 232 8.47 -23.07 2.95
CA THR A 232 7.04 -22.91 2.69
C THR A 232 6.60 -21.45 2.76
N LEU A 233 5.66 -21.04 1.92
CA LEU A 233 5.10 -19.69 2.00
C LEU A 233 4.33 -19.51 3.33
N VAL A 234 4.69 -18.49 4.11
CA VAL A 234 4.04 -18.18 5.41
C VAL A 234 2.79 -17.34 5.21
N SER A 235 2.90 -16.32 4.37
CA SER A 235 1.86 -15.33 4.12
C SER A 235 2.03 -14.69 2.74
N ASN A 236 0.96 -14.07 2.22
CA ASN A 236 1.00 -13.23 1.02
C ASN A 236 1.39 -11.80 1.37
N PHE A 237 2.64 -11.41 1.15
CA PHE A 237 3.10 -10.05 1.38
C PHE A 237 2.82 -9.07 0.23
N MET A 238 2.18 -9.50 -0.86
CA MET A 238 1.72 -8.61 -1.95
C MET A 238 0.48 -7.78 -1.58
N SER A 239 0.00 -7.89 -0.34
CA SER A 239 -1.27 -7.31 0.08
C SER A 239 -1.17 -5.87 0.59
N TYR A 240 0.00 -5.31 0.89
CA TYR A 240 0.07 -3.90 1.31
C TYR A 240 1.40 -3.27 0.91
N PHE A 241 1.34 -2.18 0.16
CA PHE A 241 2.49 -1.39 -0.24
C PHE A 241 2.37 0.06 0.28
N PRO A 242 3.45 0.74 0.68
CA PRO A 242 4.80 0.23 0.62
C PRO A 242 5.05 -0.87 1.65
N VAL A 243 5.87 -1.83 1.25
CA VAL A 243 6.53 -2.73 2.19
C VAL A 243 7.81 -2.06 2.66
N TYR A 244 8.07 -2.10 3.96
CA TYR A 244 9.29 -1.55 4.54
C TYR A 244 10.31 -2.66 4.70
N ILE A 245 11.44 -2.53 3.99
CA ILE A 245 12.47 -3.58 3.94
C ILE A 245 13.81 -2.95 4.31
N TRP A 246 14.58 -3.63 5.15
CA TRP A 246 15.97 -3.25 5.34
C TRP A 246 16.75 -3.50 4.05
N ARG A 247 17.54 -2.52 3.61
CA ARG A 247 18.25 -2.59 2.33
C ARG A 247 19.11 -3.86 2.21
N ASP A 248 19.80 -4.23 3.28
CA ASP A 248 20.65 -5.43 3.32
C ASP A 248 19.85 -6.74 3.26
N THR A 249 18.59 -6.79 3.72
CA THR A 249 17.70 -7.95 3.57
C THR A 249 17.51 -8.32 2.10
N ILE A 250 17.46 -7.35 1.18
CA ILE A 250 17.35 -7.60 -0.27
C ILE A 250 18.60 -8.33 -0.77
N THR A 251 19.79 -7.85 -0.39
CA THR A 251 21.07 -8.48 -0.73
C THR A 251 21.16 -9.89 -0.14
N ASN A 252 20.81 -10.04 1.14
CA ASN A 252 20.86 -11.32 1.86
C ASN A 252 19.89 -12.34 1.26
N CYS A 253 18.67 -11.92 0.92
CA CYS A 253 17.70 -12.73 0.20
C CYS A 253 18.25 -13.19 -1.16
N ARG A 254 18.76 -12.26 -1.97
CA ARG A 254 19.36 -12.57 -3.29
C ARG A 254 20.48 -13.61 -3.17
N ASN A 255 21.38 -13.44 -2.20
CA ASN A 255 22.47 -14.39 -1.93
C ASN A 255 21.95 -15.76 -1.46
N HIS A 256 20.91 -15.79 -0.63
CA HIS A 256 20.26 -17.02 -0.18
C HIS A 256 19.66 -17.79 -1.36
N VAL A 257 18.94 -17.11 -2.26
CA VAL A 257 18.31 -17.73 -3.44
C VAL A 257 19.38 -18.42 -4.31
N VAL A 258 20.48 -17.73 -4.62
CA VAL A 258 21.59 -18.30 -5.42
C VAL A 258 22.16 -19.57 -4.75
N LYS A 259 22.44 -19.48 -3.44
CA LYS A 259 22.99 -20.59 -2.67
C LYS A 259 22.01 -21.77 -2.57
N HIS A 260 20.75 -21.50 -2.26
CA HIS A 260 19.73 -22.53 -2.06
C HIS A 260 19.42 -23.27 -3.36
N MET A 261 19.25 -22.54 -4.46
CA MET A 261 18.93 -23.11 -5.77
C MET A 261 20.13 -23.77 -6.46
N GLN A 262 21.33 -23.70 -5.85
CA GLN A 262 22.57 -24.27 -6.38
C GLN A 262 22.87 -23.78 -7.81
N VAL A 263 22.72 -22.47 -8.04
CA VAL A 263 23.01 -21.84 -9.32
C VAL A 263 24.24 -20.94 -9.21
N SER A 264 24.87 -20.66 -10.35
CA SER A 264 26.10 -19.85 -10.42
C SER A 264 25.84 -18.35 -10.26
N SER A 265 24.62 -17.90 -10.59
CA SER A 265 24.26 -16.48 -10.59
C SER A 265 22.79 -16.27 -10.23
N PHE A 266 22.42 -15.05 -9.83
CA PHE A 266 21.01 -14.71 -9.65
C PHE A 266 20.25 -14.63 -10.97
N GLU A 267 20.92 -14.33 -12.09
CA GLU A 267 20.31 -14.40 -13.43
C GLU A 267 19.78 -15.81 -13.72
N ASP A 268 20.55 -16.84 -13.38
CA ASP A 268 20.13 -18.24 -13.55
C ASP A 268 18.95 -18.61 -12.64
N ALA A 269 18.94 -18.11 -11.40
CA ALA A 269 17.79 -18.26 -10.50
C ALA A 269 16.55 -17.58 -11.11
N PHE A 270 16.69 -16.33 -11.54
CA PHE A 270 15.59 -15.53 -12.06
C PHE A 270 14.96 -16.13 -13.31
N ARG A 271 15.76 -16.61 -14.28
CA ARG A 271 15.25 -17.33 -15.46
C ARG A 271 14.37 -18.51 -15.04
N LYS A 272 14.87 -19.36 -14.13
CA LYS A 272 14.12 -20.52 -13.61
C LYS A 272 12.80 -20.13 -12.94
N LEU A 273 12.78 -19.00 -12.22
CA LEU A 273 11.61 -18.55 -11.46
C LEU A 273 10.57 -17.85 -12.35
N VAL A 274 10.99 -17.07 -13.34
CA VAL A 274 10.09 -16.38 -14.28
C VAL A 274 9.49 -17.35 -15.29
N ASP A 275 10.24 -18.36 -15.71
CA ASP A 275 9.78 -19.42 -16.63
C ASP A 275 9.09 -20.60 -15.91
N ALA A 276 8.94 -20.53 -14.58
CA ALA A 276 8.30 -21.55 -13.78
C ALA A 276 6.83 -21.78 -14.21
N PRO A 277 6.24 -22.95 -13.90
CA PRO A 277 4.85 -23.26 -14.23
C PRO A 277 3.90 -22.13 -13.83
N VAL A 278 3.17 -21.63 -14.82
CA VAL A 278 2.29 -20.48 -14.62
C VAL A 278 1.00 -20.90 -13.94
N GLY A 279 0.57 -20.11 -12.94
CA GLY A 279 -0.79 -20.21 -12.43
C GLY A 279 -1.84 -19.80 -13.49
N LYS A 280 -3.13 -19.95 -13.17
CA LYS A 280 -4.24 -19.57 -14.07
C LYS A 280 -4.16 -18.11 -14.54
N LYS A 281 -3.59 -17.21 -13.73
CA LYS A 281 -3.41 -15.78 -14.05
C LYS A 281 -2.04 -15.43 -14.66
N GLY A 282 -1.22 -16.44 -14.89
CA GLY A 282 0.01 -16.34 -15.66
C GLY A 282 1.26 -15.93 -14.88
N ILE A 283 1.19 -15.36 -13.68
CA ILE A 283 2.36 -14.68 -13.05
C ILE A 283 3.01 -15.54 -11.96
N PRO A 284 4.07 -16.30 -12.24
CA PRO A 284 4.58 -17.22 -11.25
C PRO A 284 5.40 -16.51 -10.16
N LEU A 285 6.04 -15.36 -10.41
CA LEU A 285 6.99 -14.73 -9.46
C LEU A 285 6.46 -13.45 -8.80
N SER A 286 6.62 -13.37 -7.48
CA SER A 286 6.43 -12.15 -6.68
C SER A 286 7.70 -11.88 -5.84
N PRO A 287 8.50 -10.85 -6.17
CA PRO A 287 9.71 -10.56 -5.41
C PRO A 287 9.44 -10.10 -3.97
N VAL A 288 8.31 -9.41 -3.71
CA VAL A 288 7.91 -9.07 -2.33
C VAL A 288 7.70 -10.34 -1.50
N ASN A 289 6.99 -11.33 -2.06
CA ASN A 289 6.78 -12.60 -1.37
C ASN A 289 8.10 -13.31 -1.08
N VAL A 290 9.02 -13.37 -2.04
CA VAL A 290 10.33 -13.98 -1.83
C VAL A 290 11.13 -13.24 -0.75
N ILE A 291 11.21 -11.91 -0.83
CA ILE A 291 12.02 -11.11 0.11
C ILE A 291 11.44 -11.12 1.53
N LEU A 292 10.12 -10.93 1.69
CA LEU A 292 9.53 -10.87 3.03
C LEU A 292 9.31 -12.24 3.67
N ASN A 293 9.11 -13.31 2.90
CA ASN A 293 9.19 -14.65 3.47
C ASN A 293 10.64 -15.00 3.85
N TYR A 294 11.66 -14.60 3.07
CA TYR A 294 13.04 -14.74 3.49
C TYR A 294 13.29 -14.02 4.83
N ALA A 295 12.86 -12.77 4.92
CA ALA A 295 12.96 -11.99 6.16
C ALA A 295 12.27 -12.68 7.33
N TYR A 296 11.08 -13.27 7.11
CA TYR A 296 10.37 -14.04 8.13
C TYR A 296 11.18 -15.23 8.63
N TYR A 297 11.83 -15.99 7.75
CA TYR A 297 12.57 -17.18 8.14
C TYR A 297 13.97 -16.91 8.72
N PHE A 298 14.67 -15.91 8.20
CA PHE A 298 16.10 -15.74 8.43
C PHE A 298 16.46 -14.43 9.14
N GLU A 299 15.55 -13.47 9.18
CA GLU A 299 15.76 -12.15 9.78
C GLU A 299 14.56 -11.70 10.64
N HIS A 300 13.85 -12.68 11.21
CA HIS A 300 12.54 -12.51 11.84
C HIS A 300 12.48 -11.38 12.87
N ASP A 301 13.52 -11.24 13.70
CA ASP A 301 13.59 -10.29 14.81
C ASP A 301 13.76 -8.84 14.35
N ARG A 302 14.11 -8.60 13.08
CA ARG A 302 14.24 -7.26 12.50
C ARG A 302 12.89 -6.63 12.14
N TYR A 303 11.81 -7.40 12.22
CA TYR A 303 10.49 -7.02 11.71
C TYR A 303 9.39 -7.26 12.74
N ASP A 304 8.42 -6.36 12.82
CA ASP A 304 7.22 -6.44 13.67
C ASP A 304 6.06 -6.98 12.83
N TRP A 305 5.74 -8.26 13.00
CA TRP A 305 4.82 -9.00 12.12
C TRP A 305 3.37 -8.91 12.58
N HIS A 306 2.48 -8.67 11.63
CA HIS A 306 1.03 -8.64 11.79
C HIS A 306 0.40 -9.43 10.63
N LEU A 307 0.16 -10.71 10.87
CA LEU A 307 -0.21 -11.69 9.87
C LEU A 307 -1.68 -12.08 9.99
N ASP A 308 -2.45 -11.86 8.93
CA ASP A 308 -3.83 -12.33 8.81
C ASP A 308 -4.00 -13.35 7.67
N GLY A 309 -5.10 -14.11 7.75
CA GLY A 309 -5.48 -15.11 6.75
C GLY A 309 -4.55 -16.33 6.76
N ILE A 310 -3.83 -16.60 7.85
CA ILE A 310 -2.80 -17.63 7.84
C ILE A 310 -3.36 -19.05 7.76
N ARG A 311 -2.64 -19.92 7.04
CA ARG A 311 -2.90 -21.35 6.94
C ARG A 311 -3.01 -22.00 8.32
N LYS A 312 -4.08 -22.77 8.52
CA LYS A 312 -4.28 -23.57 9.74
C LYS A 312 -3.30 -24.75 9.83
N ASP A 313 -2.74 -25.15 8.69
CA ASP A 313 -1.85 -26.28 8.47
C ASP A 313 -0.41 -25.86 8.15
N ALA A 314 -0.03 -24.63 8.52
CA ALA A 314 1.37 -24.18 8.42
C ALA A 314 2.30 -25.22 9.08
N PRO A 315 3.44 -25.56 8.48
CA PRO A 315 4.23 -26.71 8.90
C PRO A 315 4.56 -26.68 10.39
N LEU A 316 4.40 -27.84 11.04
CA LEU A 316 4.87 -28.09 12.41
C LEU A 316 6.35 -27.67 12.52
N GLY A 317 6.60 -26.60 13.27
CA GLY A 317 7.93 -25.98 13.42
C GLY A 317 7.96 -24.48 13.15
N LEU A 318 6.99 -23.95 12.39
CA LEU A 318 6.75 -22.51 12.27
C LEU A 318 5.70 -22.07 13.28
N ALA A 319 6.10 -21.91 14.54
CA ALA A 319 5.20 -21.43 15.57
C ALA A 319 4.96 -19.93 15.38
N ILE A 320 4.04 -19.57 14.46
CA ILE A 320 3.53 -18.18 14.37
C ILE A 320 2.92 -17.86 15.73
N ILE A 321 3.62 -17.02 16.49
CA ILE A 321 3.23 -16.75 17.86
C ILE A 321 1.99 -15.84 17.90
N PRO A 322 1.13 -15.94 18.92
CA PRO A 322 -0.11 -15.17 18.98
C PRO A 322 0.05 -13.66 18.82
N SER A 323 1.18 -13.09 19.28
CA SER A 323 1.49 -11.67 19.13
C SER A 323 1.66 -11.23 17.68
N GLU A 324 1.97 -12.14 16.76
CA GLU A 324 2.10 -11.83 15.32
C GLU A 324 0.76 -11.79 14.60
N ARG A 325 -0.34 -12.17 15.26
CA ARG A 325 -1.68 -12.20 14.65
C ARG A 325 -2.55 -11.05 15.12
N VAL A 326 -1.96 -10.04 15.76
CA VAL A 326 -2.70 -8.90 16.28
C VAL A 326 -3.01 -7.93 15.14
N PRO A 327 -4.23 -7.35 15.11
CA PRO A 327 -4.60 -6.41 14.04
C PRO A 327 -3.67 -5.21 14.00
N GLU A 328 -3.46 -4.61 12.83
CA GLU A 328 -2.73 -3.35 12.74
C GLU A 328 -3.21 -2.54 11.55
N VAL A 329 -3.18 -1.20 11.66
CA VAL A 329 -3.65 -0.32 10.60
C VAL A 329 -2.66 -0.30 9.44
N ARG A 330 -3.20 -0.26 8.22
CA ARG A 330 -2.45 0.10 7.02
C ARG A 330 -3.00 1.39 6.44
N VAL A 331 -2.11 2.23 5.95
CA VAL A 331 -2.43 3.58 5.46
C VAL A 331 -2.39 3.66 3.94
N THR A 332 -2.51 2.50 3.29
CA THR A 332 -2.34 2.33 1.85
C THR A 332 -3.21 1.22 1.30
N ASN A 333 -3.58 1.37 0.03
CA ASN A 333 -4.40 0.42 -0.72
C ASN A 333 -3.84 0.26 -2.14
N HIS A 334 -4.05 -0.92 -2.73
CA HIS A 334 -3.93 -1.07 -4.18
C HIS A 334 -5.20 -0.55 -4.84
N LYS A 335 -5.06 0.36 -5.81
CA LYS A 335 -6.18 0.83 -6.65
C LYS A 335 -7.35 1.41 -5.86
N ALA A 336 -7.08 2.17 -4.81
CA ALA A 336 -8.14 2.88 -4.12
C ALA A 336 -8.71 4.03 -4.97
N SER A 337 -9.98 4.37 -4.76
CA SER A 337 -10.64 5.45 -5.50
C SER A 337 -10.29 6.82 -4.92
N ALA A 338 -10.45 7.87 -5.74
CA ALA A 338 -10.34 9.26 -5.30
C ALA A 338 -11.19 9.57 -4.05
N ASN A 339 -12.36 8.93 -3.91
CA ASN A 339 -13.22 9.08 -2.74
C ASN A 339 -12.55 8.59 -1.43
N ILE A 340 -11.75 7.54 -1.49
CA ILE A 340 -11.02 7.02 -0.32
C ILE A 340 -9.95 8.03 0.12
N LEU A 341 -9.27 8.68 -0.84
CA LEU A 341 -8.30 9.75 -0.57
C LEU A 341 -8.95 10.94 0.15
N VAL A 342 -10.12 11.38 -0.35
CA VAL A 342 -10.92 12.46 0.26
C VAL A 342 -11.36 12.09 1.67
N GLN A 343 -11.86 10.87 1.85
CA GLN A 343 -12.24 10.39 3.18
C GLN A 343 -11.05 10.45 4.12
N GLY A 344 -9.91 9.85 3.76
CA GLY A 344 -8.67 9.85 4.55
C GLY A 344 -8.24 11.25 5.00
N TYR A 345 -8.25 12.21 4.07
CA TYR A 345 -7.92 13.61 4.33
C TYR A 345 -8.86 14.22 5.36
N CYS A 346 -10.18 14.08 5.11
CA CYS A 346 -11.20 14.62 5.99
C CYS A 346 -11.20 13.95 7.37
N ILE A 347 -10.82 12.67 7.46
CA ILE A 347 -10.63 11.99 8.75
C ILE A 347 -9.44 12.60 9.49
N ALA A 348 -8.29 12.71 8.83
CA ALA A 348 -7.08 13.26 9.41
C ALA A 348 -7.28 14.71 9.90
N LYS A 349 -7.97 15.56 9.11
CA LYS A 349 -8.24 16.96 9.48
C LYS A 349 -9.03 17.13 10.77
N ARG A 350 -9.87 16.15 11.17
CA ARG A 350 -10.58 16.20 12.47
C ARG A 350 -9.65 16.23 13.68
N TYR A 351 -8.44 15.72 13.52
CA TYR A 351 -7.43 15.64 14.56
C TYR A 351 -6.44 16.81 14.48
N THR A 352 -6.73 17.80 13.63
CA THR A 352 -5.98 19.05 13.46
C THR A 352 -6.87 20.25 13.82
N ASP A 353 -6.39 21.48 13.59
CA ASP A 353 -7.00 22.69 14.14
C ASP A 353 -8.31 23.13 13.45
N SER A 354 -8.62 22.65 12.25
CA SER A 354 -9.88 22.96 11.57
C SER A 354 -10.36 21.84 10.64
N LEU A 355 -11.65 21.52 10.74
CA LEU A 355 -12.34 20.61 9.83
C LEU A 355 -13.02 21.44 8.72
N PRO A 356 -12.62 21.30 7.44
CA PRO A 356 -13.29 22.00 6.34
C PRO A 356 -14.77 21.63 6.26
N ALA A 357 -15.64 22.56 5.85
CA ALA A 357 -17.07 22.31 5.72
C ALA A 357 -17.39 21.12 4.80
N ALA A 358 -16.64 20.97 3.70
CA ALA A 358 -16.77 19.84 2.78
C ALA A 358 -16.43 18.47 3.42
N CYS A 359 -15.72 18.47 4.56
CA CYS A 359 -15.38 17.28 5.33
C CYS A 359 -16.42 16.91 6.39
N GLU A 360 -17.49 17.70 6.56
CA GLU A 360 -18.48 17.51 7.63
C GLU A 360 -19.15 16.13 7.57
N ARG A 361 -19.43 15.63 6.36
CA ARG A 361 -20.02 14.29 6.14
C ARG A 361 -19.19 13.16 6.76
N PHE A 362 -17.89 13.38 6.97
CA PHE A 362 -17.01 12.39 7.56
C PHE A 362 -16.83 12.55 9.07
N ARG A 363 -17.32 13.62 9.72
CA ARG A 363 -17.01 13.98 11.12
C ARG A 363 -17.08 12.80 12.10
N TYR A 364 -18.05 11.90 11.95
CA TYR A 364 -18.27 10.77 12.86
C TYR A 364 -17.99 9.40 12.26
N ILE A 365 -17.41 9.33 11.06
CA ILE A 365 -17.13 8.07 10.36
C ILE A 365 -15.75 7.54 10.77
N PRO A 366 -15.63 6.34 11.35
CA PRO A 366 -14.34 5.69 11.58
C PRO A 366 -13.71 5.25 10.25
N ASN A 367 -12.39 5.39 10.08
CA ASN A 367 -11.72 5.00 8.83
C ASN A 367 -11.47 3.49 8.73
N PHE A 368 -12.52 2.69 8.52
CA PHE A 368 -12.35 1.25 8.35
C PHE A 368 -11.64 0.84 7.06
N HIS A 369 -11.41 1.77 6.12
CA HIS A 369 -10.57 1.49 4.94
C HIS A 369 -9.12 1.14 5.29
N LEU A 370 -8.64 1.50 6.50
CA LEU A 370 -7.31 1.08 6.99
C LEU A 370 -7.20 -0.43 7.24
N PHE A 371 -8.30 -1.17 7.07
CA PHE A 371 -8.42 -2.62 7.18
C PHE A 371 -9.05 -3.25 5.92
N VAL A 372 -9.03 -2.54 4.81
CA VAL A 372 -9.48 -3.00 3.49
C VAL A 372 -8.27 -2.97 2.58
N PHE A 373 -7.94 -4.10 1.95
CA PHE A 373 -6.86 -4.17 0.97
C PHE A 373 -7.34 -3.67 -0.39
N ASP A 374 -8.38 -4.30 -0.93
CA ASP A 374 -9.01 -3.98 -2.20
C ASP A 374 -10.53 -4.20 -2.14
N VAL A 375 -11.20 -4.10 -3.29
CA VAL A 375 -12.67 -4.26 -3.38
C VAL A 375 -13.17 -5.67 -3.01
N ASN A 376 -12.30 -6.67 -2.98
CA ASN A 376 -12.65 -8.07 -2.72
C ASN A 376 -12.05 -8.61 -1.42
N THR A 377 -11.16 -7.84 -0.78
CA THR A 377 -10.29 -8.34 0.28
C THR A 377 -10.24 -7.37 1.44
N ASP A 378 -10.74 -7.82 2.59
CA ASP A 378 -10.80 -7.04 3.81
C ASP A 378 -10.58 -7.91 5.07
N HIS A 379 -10.33 -7.23 6.19
CA HIS A 379 -10.18 -7.85 7.49
C HIS A 379 -11.51 -7.93 8.29
N PHE A 380 -12.66 -7.62 7.70
CA PHE A 380 -13.94 -7.53 8.40
C PHE A 380 -14.49 -8.86 8.86
N ASN A 381 -14.06 -9.96 8.25
CA ASN A 381 -14.42 -11.31 8.67
C ASN A 381 -13.35 -11.97 9.57
N THR A 382 -12.23 -11.29 9.80
CA THR A 382 -11.09 -11.78 10.59
C THR A 382 -10.80 -10.84 11.76
N TRP A 383 -9.75 -10.01 11.68
CA TRP A 383 -9.34 -9.06 12.72
C TRP A 383 -10.44 -8.11 13.16
N CYS A 384 -11.20 -7.58 12.21
CA CYS A 384 -12.27 -6.62 12.43
C CYS A 384 -13.67 -7.24 12.43
N SER A 385 -13.75 -8.54 12.77
CA SER A 385 -14.98 -9.29 13.00
C SER A 385 -15.93 -8.59 13.99
N LEU A 386 -17.22 -8.97 13.96
CA LEU A 386 -18.26 -8.30 14.75
C LEU A 386 -17.94 -8.23 16.25
N ARG A 387 -18.52 -7.24 16.93
CA ARG A 387 -18.39 -6.98 18.38
C ARG A 387 -16.95 -6.63 18.79
N LYS A 388 -16.16 -7.61 19.23
CA LYS A 388 -14.84 -7.39 19.86
C LYS A 388 -13.81 -6.94 18.81
N GLY A 389 -13.72 -7.64 17.68
CA GLY A 389 -12.77 -7.29 16.60
C GLY A 389 -13.01 -5.88 16.08
N ARG A 390 -14.27 -5.53 15.79
CA ARG A 390 -14.67 -4.20 15.33
C ARG A 390 -14.28 -3.09 16.32
N ARG A 391 -14.43 -3.33 17.62
CA ARG A 391 -13.99 -2.39 18.67
C ARG A 391 -12.47 -2.28 18.76
N ASP A 392 -11.74 -3.38 18.59
CA ASP A 392 -10.28 -3.37 18.58
C ASP A 392 -9.73 -2.58 17.39
N CYS A 393 -10.22 -2.88 16.18
CA CYS A 393 -9.87 -2.13 14.97
C CYS A 393 -10.21 -0.63 15.09
N ALA A 394 -11.38 -0.28 15.64
CA ALA A 394 -11.74 1.12 15.88
C ALA A 394 -10.77 1.84 16.83
N LYS A 395 -10.30 1.17 17.90
CA LYS A 395 -9.30 1.73 18.82
C LYS A 395 -7.95 1.95 18.12
N ARG A 396 -7.53 1.04 17.24
CA ARG A 396 -6.29 1.18 16.47
C ARG A 396 -6.36 2.31 15.45
N ILE A 397 -7.51 2.48 14.78
CA ILE A 397 -7.78 3.64 13.91
C ILE A 397 -7.66 4.94 14.72
N GLU A 398 -8.29 5.01 15.89
CA GLU A 398 -8.21 6.19 16.76
C GLU A 398 -6.76 6.46 17.20
N ALA A 399 -6.04 5.43 17.64
CA ALA A 399 -4.64 5.56 18.05
C ALA A 399 -3.74 6.08 16.91
N HIS A 400 -3.97 5.62 15.68
CA HIS A 400 -3.28 6.10 14.50
C HIS A 400 -3.46 7.61 14.29
N TYR A 401 -4.69 8.12 14.33
CA TYR A 401 -4.94 9.54 14.14
C TYR A 401 -4.48 10.41 15.32
N GLN A 402 -4.52 9.87 16.55
CA GLN A 402 -3.91 10.55 17.70
C GLN A 402 -2.38 10.65 17.56
N ASN A 403 -1.73 9.63 17.03
CA ASN A 403 -0.30 9.71 16.69
C ASN A 403 -0.05 10.72 15.57
N PHE A 404 -0.88 10.72 14.53
CA PHE A 404 -0.79 11.72 13.46
C PHE A 404 -0.90 13.16 13.99
N ARG A 405 -1.83 13.45 14.91
CA ARG A 405 -1.96 14.77 15.55
C ARG A 405 -0.65 15.27 16.18
N LYS A 406 0.09 14.37 16.84
CA LYS A 406 1.40 14.69 17.44
C LYS A 406 2.40 15.08 16.35
N HIS A 407 2.47 14.29 15.27
CA HIS A 407 3.36 14.57 14.14
C HIS A 407 2.96 15.82 13.36
N TYR A 408 1.66 16.09 13.22
CA TYR A 408 1.14 17.32 12.61
C TYR A 408 1.61 18.56 13.38
N SER A 409 1.51 18.52 14.70
CA SER A 409 2.04 19.58 15.58
C SER A 409 3.56 19.74 15.47
N ALA A 410 4.26 18.68 15.06
CA ALA A 410 5.70 18.67 14.80
C ALA A 410 6.05 19.03 13.33
N GLY A 411 5.10 19.53 12.54
CA GLY A 411 5.33 20.00 11.16
C GLY A 411 5.14 18.96 10.07
N TYR A 412 4.42 17.85 10.33
CA TYR A 412 3.74 17.12 9.26
C TYR A 412 2.54 17.95 8.82
N ASP A 413 2.11 17.83 7.56
CA ASP A 413 1.03 18.63 7.01
C ASP A 413 0.01 17.79 6.25
N LEU A 414 -1.05 18.46 5.78
CA LEU A 414 -2.05 17.95 4.86
C LEU A 414 -2.29 19.02 3.79
N ASP A 415 -1.21 19.42 3.10
CA ASP A 415 -1.24 20.52 2.13
C ASP A 415 -1.96 20.10 0.83
N LEU A 416 -3.23 20.45 0.71
CA LEU A 416 -3.99 20.24 -0.54
C LEU A 416 -3.44 21.07 -1.71
N GLN A 417 -2.78 22.20 -1.46
CA GLN A 417 -2.15 22.94 -2.56
C GLN A 417 -1.04 22.11 -3.20
N ARG A 418 -0.35 21.26 -2.43
CA ARG A 418 0.63 20.31 -2.96
C ARG A 418 -0.02 19.31 -3.92
N VAL A 419 -1.21 18.81 -3.58
CA VAL A 419 -2.00 17.92 -4.45
C VAL A 419 -2.35 18.63 -5.78
N HIS A 420 -2.85 19.86 -5.72
CA HIS A 420 -3.18 20.61 -6.94
C HIS A 420 -1.95 20.93 -7.80
N ARG A 421 -0.79 21.17 -7.18
CA ARG A 421 0.49 21.32 -7.89
C ARG A 421 0.91 20.02 -8.59
N VAL A 422 0.71 18.86 -7.97
CA VAL A 422 0.90 17.55 -8.65
C VAL A 422 -0.04 17.39 -9.84
N GLU A 423 -1.33 17.70 -9.69
CA GLU A 423 -2.31 17.59 -10.78
C GLU A 423 -2.02 18.58 -11.93
N LYS A 424 -1.52 19.77 -11.60
CA LYS A 424 -1.04 20.75 -12.58
C LYS A 424 0.20 20.25 -13.32
N ALA A 425 1.15 19.63 -12.61
CA ALA A 425 2.31 18.99 -13.23
C ALA A 425 1.89 17.83 -14.15
N ALA A 426 0.92 17.01 -13.73
CA ALA A 426 0.37 15.94 -14.56
C ALA A 426 -0.20 16.47 -15.89
N ARG A 427 -0.94 17.60 -15.86
CA ARG A 427 -1.44 18.24 -17.09
C ARG A 427 -0.32 18.69 -18.04
N ARG A 428 0.83 19.14 -17.52
CA ARG A 428 2.03 19.46 -18.34
C ARG A 428 2.58 18.21 -19.04
N GLU A 429 2.42 17.04 -18.43
CA GLU A 429 2.76 15.72 -19.00
C GLU A 429 1.62 15.10 -19.82
N LYS A 430 0.60 15.87 -20.19
CA LYS A 430 -0.61 15.41 -20.93
C LYS A 430 -1.37 14.29 -20.21
N VAL A 431 -1.28 14.26 -18.88
CA VAL A 431 -2.05 13.37 -18.01
C VAL A 431 -3.22 14.15 -17.40
N SER A 432 -4.40 13.53 -17.41
CA SER A 432 -5.56 13.98 -16.64
C SER A 432 -5.86 12.99 -15.53
N CYS A 433 -5.93 13.50 -14.30
CA CYS A 433 -6.39 12.76 -13.14
C CYS A 433 -7.87 13.05 -12.90
N ASP A 434 -8.60 12.09 -12.35
CA ASP A 434 -9.97 12.33 -11.91
C ASP A 434 -9.97 13.32 -10.75
N GLU A 435 -10.86 14.30 -10.77
CA GLU A 435 -10.97 15.29 -9.69
C GLU A 435 -11.31 14.60 -8.38
N ALA A 436 -10.40 14.69 -7.40
CA ALA A 436 -10.63 14.15 -6.06
C ALA A 436 -11.16 15.23 -5.10
N PHE A 437 -10.53 16.41 -5.10
CA PHE A 437 -10.79 17.47 -4.14
C PHE A 437 -11.50 18.66 -4.79
N GLN A 438 -12.84 18.63 -4.77
CA GLN A 438 -13.68 19.77 -5.15
C GLN A 438 -13.96 20.65 -3.93
N PHE A 439 -12.92 21.06 -3.21
CA PHE A 439 -13.06 22.02 -2.13
C PHE A 439 -12.81 23.41 -2.72
N GLU A 440 -13.66 24.38 -2.39
CA GLU A 440 -13.33 25.78 -2.64
C GLU A 440 -12.08 26.09 -1.82
N LEU A 441 -10.93 26.17 -2.49
CA LEU A 441 -9.73 26.72 -1.90
C LEU A 441 -9.98 28.22 -1.84
N ASN A 442 -10.31 28.72 -0.65
CA ASN A 442 -10.14 30.14 -0.40
C ASN A 442 -8.63 30.39 -0.54
N GLU A 443 -8.20 30.93 -1.69
CA GLU A 443 -6.85 31.46 -1.84
C GLU A 443 -6.66 32.54 -0.76
N PRO A 444 -5.57 32.48 0.02
CA PRO A 444 -5.25 33.55 0.97
C PRO A 444 -4.96 34.88 0.27
#